data_AF-A0A937AW72-F1
#
_entry.id   AF-A0A937AW72-F1
#
_cell.length_a   1.000
_cell.length_b   1.000
_cell.length_c   1.000
_cell.angle_alpha   90.00
_cell.angle_beta   90.00
_cell.angle_gamma   90.00
#
_symmetry.space_group_name_H-M   'P 1'
#
loop_
_entity.id
_entity.type
_entity.pdbx_description
1 polymer ?
#
loop_
_entity_poly.entity_id
_entity_poly.type
_entity_poly.pdbx_seq_one_letter_code
_entity_poly.pdbx_strand_id
1 'polypeptide(L)'
;MSRTNASVKVNGMNAVKMMLSAGALGAVVMLGACAKSDGGAAKASGGETSVKADASQPAREALKLPASAEPLAELKDLAFMAGRWVGVAPRASLVNEEHWMTPRGNAMVGTFRQVRRDGKTAFVEVSQIEAEKDGIVLRLRHLHSKLEVPEERKELSIFKLKSAGKNRAEFTGTGKAEGINAVIYTLSEDGNELSQELVFDPAKSKEKGFTTVYRREGK
;
A
#
# COMPACT_ATOMS: atom_id res chain seq x y z
N MET A 1 10.70 40.98 -39.66
CA MET A 1 9.46 40.31 -39.21
C MET A 1 9.78 38.87 -38.88
N SER A 2 9.86 38.50 -37.61
CA SER A 2 9.71 37.10 -37.21
C SER A 2 9.08 37.06 -35.83
N ARG A 3 7.96 36.33 -35.75
CA ARG A 3 7.08 36.24 -34.59
C ARG A 3 7.63 35.19 -33.61
N THR A 4 7.59 35.56 -32.33
CA THR A 4 7.22 34.79 -31.14
C THR A 4 7.29 33.26 -31.18
N ASN A 5 7.91 32.66 -30.16
CA ASN A 5 7.16 31.73 -29.33
C ASN A 5 7.62 31.74 -27.87
N ALA A 6 6.64 31.99 -27.02
CA ALA A 6 6.75 32.14 -25.58
C ALA A 6 6.96 30.79 -24.89
N SER A 7 7.72 30.83 -23.80
CA SER A 7 7.84 29.77 -22.82
C SER A 7 6.49 29.43 -22.20
N VAL A 8 6.04 28.19 -22.41
CA VAL A 8 4.88 27.64 -21.70
C VAL A 8 5.36 27.17 -20.32
N LYS A 9 4.96 27.91 -19.28
CA LYS A 9 4.99 27.47 -17.88
C LYS A 9 4.18 26.18 -17.74
N VAL A 10 4.84 25.05 -17.48
CA VAL A 10 4.16 23.82 -17.06
C VAL A 10 3.82 23.96 -15.58
N ASN A 11 2.54 24.19 -15.32
CA ASN A 11 1.96 24.32 -13.98
C ASN A 11 2.11 23.01 -13.20
N GLY A 12 2.77 23.06 -12.03
CA GLY A 12 3.03 21.94 -11.12
C GLY A 12 1.79 21.42 -10.37
N MET A 13 0.74 21.05 -11.09
CA MET A 13 -0.59 20.78 -10.53
C MET A 13 -1.06 19.31 -10.67
N ASN A 14 -0.13 18.34 -10.77
CA ASN A 14 -0.48 16.94 -11.06
C ASN A 14 -0.09 15.88 -10.02
N ALA A 15 0.71 16.19 -9.00
CA ALA A 15 1.07 15.20 -7.97
C ALA A 15 -0.03 15.04 -6.88
N VAL A 16 -0.76 16.12 -6.61
CA VAL A 16 -1.70 16.28 -5.48
C VAL A 16 -3.15 15.87 -5.83
N LYS A 17 -3.35 15.23 -6.99
CA LYS A 17 -4.63 14.59 -7.35
C LYS A 17 -4.54 13.06 -7.29
N MET A 18 -3.34 12.53 -7.04
CA MET A 18 -3.01 11.12 -7.25
C MET A 18 -2.99 10.27 -5.97
N MET A 19 -3.05 10.88 -4.78
CA MET A 19 -3.33 10.14 -3.53
C MET A 19 -4.84 9.91 -3.29
N LEU A 20 -5.72 10.59 -4.05
CA LEU A 20 -7.16 10.68 -3.80
C LEU A 20 -8.08 9.98 -4.83
N SER A 21 -7.58 9.13 -5.73
CA SER A 21 -8.46 8.41 -6.66
C SER A 21 -9.36 7.33 -6.01
N ALA A 22 -9.34 7.23 -4.69
CA ALA A 22 -10.30 6.49 -3.88
C ALA A 22 -11.65 7.23 -3.64
N GLY A 23 -11.86 8.43 -4.20
CA GLY A 23 -13.09 9.17 -3.91
C GLY A 23 -13.48 10.28 -4.88
N ALA A 24 -13.75 9.95 -6.15
CA ALA A 24 -14.71 10.67 -7.00
C ALA A 24 -14.82 10.01 -8.38
N LEU A 25 -16.02 9.52 -8.71
CA LEU A 25 -16.68 9.53 -10.04
C LEU A 25 -18.03 8.83 -9.79
N GLY A 26 -19.18 9.48 -9.87
CA GLY A 26 -19.69 10.16 -11.06
C GLY A 26 -20.71 9.21 -11.70
N ALA A 27 -21.98 9.40 -11.37
CA ALA A 27 -23.09 8.61 -11.87
C ALA A 27 -23.19 8.69 -13.40
N VAL A 28 -23.35 7.53 -14.05
CA VAL A 28 -24.03 7.42 -15.34
C VAL A 28 -24.99 6.25 -15.26
N VAL A 29 -26.27 6.58 -15.35
CA VAL A 29 -27.38 5.66 -15.61
C VAL A 29 -27.29 5.24 -17.08
N MET A 30 -27.34 3.94 -17.35
CA MET A 30 -28.01 3.42 -18.55
C MET A 30 -28.63 2.05 -18.26
N LEU A 31 -29.92 1.96 -18.62
CA LEU A 31 -30.75 0.77 -18.64
C LEU A 31 -30.19 -0.28 -19.60
N GLY A 32 -30.49 -1.56 -19.32
CA GLY A 32 -30.95 -2.44 -20.39
C GLY A 32 -30.38 -3.85 -20.43
N ALA A 33 -31.32 -4.80 -20.38
CA ALA A 33 -31.29 -6.14 -20.94
C ALA A 33 -30.67 -7.28 -20.11
N CYS A 34 -31.59 -8.04 -19.50
CA CYS A 34 -31.46 -9.45 -19.17
C CYS A 34 -31.00 -10.27 -20.39
N ALA A 35 -30.07 -11.19 -20.17
CA ALA A 35 -29.96 -12.41 -20.96
C ALA A 35 -29.78 -13.59 -20.01
N LYS A 36 -30.82 -14.40 -19.92
CA LYS A 36 -30.75 -15.76 -19.38
C LYS A 36 -29.82 -16.56 -20.30
N SER A 37 -28.90 -17.32 -19.74
CA SER A 37 -28.33 -18.46 -20.44
C SER A 37 -28.59 -19.70 -19.61
N ASP A 38 -29.16 -20.67 -20.31
CA ASP A 38 -29.75 -21.89 -19.79
C ASP A 38 -28.69 -22.88 -19.30
N GLY A 39 -29.19 -23.79 -18.47
CA GLY A 39 -28.40 -24.77 -17.76
C GLY A 39 -27.71 -25.79 -18.68
N GLY A 40 -26.47 -26.11 -18.32
CA GLY A 40 -25.75 -27.28 -18.78
C GLY A 40 -25.26 -28.05 -17.56
N ALA A 41 -26.08 -29.00 -17.08
CA ALA A 41 -25.71 -29.92 -16.02
C ALA A 41 -24.64 -30.90 -16.53
N ALA A 42 -23.37 -30.62 -16.25
CA ALA A 42 -22.30 -31.58 -16.40
C ALA A 42 -22.22 -32.43 -15.11
N LYS A 43 -22.59 -33.70 -15.26
CA LYS A 43 -22.53 -34.75 -14.24
C LYS A 43 -21.07 -34.95 -13.81
N ALA A 44 -20.73 -34.54 -12.60
CA ALA A 44 -19.44 -34.86 -12.00
C ALA A 44 -19.44 -36.34 -11.59
N SER A 45 -18.67 -37.18 -12.29
CA SER A 45 -18.35 -38.52 -11.81
C SER A 45 -17.32 -38.40 -10.69
N GLY A 46 -17.76 -38.70 -9.47
CA GLY A 46 -16.89 -38.77 -8.30
C GLY A 46 -15.86 -39.90 -8.45
N GLY A 47 -14.60 -39.51 -8.59
CA GLY A 47 -13.47 -40.33 -8.21
C GLY A 47 -12.91 -39.75 -6.92
N GLU A 48 -13.35 -40.27 -5.77
CA GLU A 48 -12.65 -40.03 -4.50
C GLU A 48 -11.31 -40.75 -4.55
N THR A 49 -10.28 -40.10 -5.07
CA THR A 49 -8.91 -40.46 -4.71
C THR A 49 -8.70 -39.96 -3.28
N SER A 50 -8.98 -40.85 -2.33
CA SER A 50 -8.53 -40.74 -0.94
C SER A 50 -7.00 -40.70 -0.97
N VAL A 51 -6.43 -39.49 -0.97
CA VAL A 51 -5.03 -39.30 -0.60
C VAL A 51 -5.00 -39.55 0.91
N LYS A 52 -4.62 -40.77 1.31
CA LYS A 52 -4.22 -41.04 2.69
C LYS A 52 -3.08 -40.08 3.02
N ALA A 53 -3.36 -39.07 3.85
CA ALA A 53 -2.33 -38.24 4.42
C ALA A 53 -1.43 -39.15 5.27
N ASP A 54 -0.24 -39.43 4.77
CA ASP A 54 0.81 -40.09 5.54
C ASP A 54 1.20 -39.15 6.69
N ALA A 55 0.71 -39.49 7.88
CA ALA A 55 0.87 -38.71 9.11
C ALA A 55 2.25 -38.90 9.77
N SER A 56 3.29 -39.22 8.98
CA SER A 56 4.62 -39.56 9.49
C SER A 56 5.76 -38.70 8.93
N GLN A 57 5.48 -37.49 8.42
CA GLN A 57 6.57 -36.55 8.12
C GLN A 57 7.22 -36.07 9.43
N PRO A 58 8.53 -36.26 9.63
CA PRO A 58 9.22 -35.70 10.78
C PRO A 58 9.07 -34.17 10.77
N ALA A 59 9.01 -33.57 11.96
CA ALA A 59 8.95 -32.13 12.10
C ALA A 59 10.07 -31.49 11.28
N ARG A 60 9.70 -30.68 10.28
CA ARG A 60 10.67 -29.99 9.44
C ARG A 60 11.54 -29.11 10.33
N GLU A 61 12.85 -29.22 10.16
CA GLU A 61 13.82 -28.38 10.87
C GLU A 61 13.49 -26.91 10.65
N ALA A 62 13.59 -26.11 11.72
CA ALA A 62 13.27 -24.70 11.66
C ALA A 62 14.22 -23.96 10.71
N LEU A 63 13.68 -23.06 9.89
CA LEU A 63 14.48 -22.23 8.98
C LEU A 63 15.48 -21.38 9.79
N LYS A 64 16.78 -21.64 9.62
CA LYS A 64 17.86 -20.85 10.20
C LYS A 64 18.36 -19.82 9.19
N LEU A 65 18.16 -18.54 9.48
CA LEU A 65 18.65 -17.44 8.65
C LEU A 65 20.13 -17.15 8.94
N PRO A 66 20.90 -16.65 7.95
CA PRO A 66 22.26 -16.16 8.20
C PRO A 66 22.24 -14.87 9.03
N ALA A 67 23.32 -14.58 9.74
CA ALA A 67 23.45 -13.36 10.56
C ALA A 67 23.26 -12.06 9.75
N SER A 68 23.55 -12.08 8.43
CA SER A 68 23.31 -10.94 7.53
C SER A 68 21.83 -10.61 7.35
N ALA A 69 20.91 -11.50 7.73
CA ALA A 69 19.48 -11.25 7.69
C ALA A 69 18.97 -10.55 8.96
N GLU A 70 19.77 -10.46 10.03
CA GLU A 70 19.37 -9.72 11.22
C GLU A 70 19.13 -8.24 10.87
N PRO A 71 18.04 -7.62 11.38
CA PRO A 71 17.76 -6.24 11.06
C PRO A 71 18.79 -5.30 11.70
N LEU A 72 19.19 -4.28 10.95
CA LEU A 72 19.94 -3.15 11.48
C LEU A 72 19.19 -2.52 12.66
N ALA A 73 19.95 -2.04 13.65
CA ALA A 73 19.39 -1.58 14.92
C ALA A 73 18.40 -0.42 14.74
N GLU A 74 18.64 0.42 13.74
CA GLU A 74 17.85 1.57 13.32
C GLU A 74 16.42 1.17 12.93
N LEU A 75 16.21 -0.05 12.42
CA LEU A 75 14.89 -0.53 12.00
C LEU A 75 14.09 -1.20 13.12
N LYS A 76 14.68 -1.42 14.32
CA LYS A 76 14.00 -2.12 15.42
C LYS A 76 12.73 -1.41 15.85
N ASP A 77 12.76 -0.08 15.90
CA ASP A 77 11.61 0.76 16.28
C ASP A 77 10.49 0.77 15.23
N LEU A 78 10.70 0.17 14.05
CA LEU A 78 9.70 0.04 12.99
C LEU A 78 9.13 -1.37 12.88
N ALA A 79 9.67 -2.34 13.63
CA ALA A 79 9.23 -3.73 13.58
C ALA A 79 7.75 -3.92 13.94
N PHE A 80 7.16 -2.98 14.70
CA PHE A 80 5.74 -2.99 15.08
C PHE A 80 4.79 -2.95 13.86
N MET A 81 5.24 -2.37 12.73
CA MET A 81 4.43 -2.28 11.51
C MET A 81 4.22 -3.64 10.84
N ALA A 82 5.09 -4.62 11.11
CA ALA A 82 5.05 -5.93 10.49
C ALA A 82 3.71 -6.66 10.73
N GLY A 83 3.13 -7.18 9.65
CA GLY A 83 1.83 -7.82 9.71
C GLY A 83 1.08 -7.80 8.39
N ARG A 84 -0.10 -8.40 8.41
CA ARG A 84 -1.10 -8.34 7.36
C ARG A 84 -2.26 -7.51 7.91
N TRP A 85 -2.67 -6.49 7.17
CA TRP A 85 -3.54 -5.44 7.65
C TRP A 85 -4.65 -5.20 6.64
N VAL A 86 -5.91 -5.14 7.11
CA VAL A 86 -7.08 -4.93 6.25
C VAL A 86 -7.92 -3.78 6.80
N GLY A 87 -8.16 -2.78 5.96
CA GLY A 87 -8.97 -1.61 6.27
C GLY A 87 -10.11 -1.48 5.27
N VAL A 88 -11.27 -1.00 5.73
CA VAL A 88 -12.41 -0.71 4.85
C VAL A 88 -12.70 0.78 4.91
N ALA A 89 -12.57 1.47 3.77
CA ALA A 89 -12.90 2.88 3.68
C ALA A 89 -14.43 3.06 3.85
N PRO A 90 -14.92 3.70 4.95
CA PRO A 90 -16.34 3.64 5.31
C PRO A 90 -17.29 4.19 4.24
N ARG A 91 -16.88 5.26 3.55
CA ARG A 91 -17.75 5.97 2.57
C ARG A 91 -17.75 5.36 1.18
N ALA A 92 -16.71 4.62 0.82
CA ALA A 92 -16.51 4.15 -0.56
C ALA A 92 -16.59 2.62 -0.70
N SER A 93 -16.72 1.89 0.42
CA SER A 93 -16.66 0.43 0.46
C SER A 93 -15.42 -0.13 -0.26
N LEU A 94 -14.32 0.62 -0.21
CA LEU A 94 -13.04 0.19 -0.77
C LEU A 94 -12.32 -0.62 0.29
N VAL A 95 -11.77 -1.76 -0.11
CA VAL A 95 -10.95 -2.59 0.77
C VAL A 95 -9.50 -2.25 0.49
N ASN A 96 -8.80 -1.80 1.52
CA ASN A 96 -7.37 -1.55 1.51
C ASN A 96 -6.69 -2.69 2.26
N GLU A 97 -5.72 -3.31 1.64
CA GLU A 97 -4.86 -4.31 2.26
C GLU A 97 -3.44 -3.80 2.26
N GLU A 98 -2.77 -3.91 3.39
CA GLU A 98 -1.39 -3.52 3.57
C GLU A 98 -0.64 -4.66 4.25
N HIS A 99 0.52 -5.00 3.70
CA HIS A 99 1.37 -6.04 4.25
C HIS A 99 2.77 -5.50 4.43
N TRP A 100 3.28 -5.57 5.65
CA TRP A 100 4.66 -5.26 5.97
C TRP A 100 5.39 -6.53 6.37
N MET A 101 6.49 -6.80 5.70
CA MET A 101 7.43 -7.84 6.09
C MET A 101 8.15 -7.42 7.37
N THR A 102 8.57 -8.41 8.17
CA THR A 102 9.48 -8.15 9.29
C THR A 102 10.79 -7.56 8.75
N PRO A 103 11.41 -6.57 9.42
CA PRO A 103 12.69 -6.03 8.99
C PRO A 103 13.76 -7.13 8.93
N ARG A 104 14.59 -7.07 7.89
CA ARG A 104 15.73 -7.97 7.65
C ARG A 104 16.86 -7.18 7.00
N GLY A 105 18.10 -7.41 7.43
CA GLY A 105 19.24 -6.63 6.95
C GLY A 105 18.97 -5.13 7.13
N ASN A 106 19.11 -4.36 6.05
CA ASN A 106 18.94 -2.91 6.08
C ASN A 106 17.54 -2.42 5.66
N ALA A 107 16.55 -3.29 5.45
CA ALA A 107 15.23 -2.86 4.98
C ALA A 107 14.04 -3.65 5.56
N MET A 108 12.87 -3.03 5.47
CA MET A 108 11.57 -3.72 5.47
C MET A 108 10.78 -3.32 4.22
N VAL A 109 10.05 -4.29 3.68
CA VAL A 109 9.26 -4.13 2.44
C VAL A 109 7.78 -4.18 2.77
N GLY A 110 7.05 -3.27 2.15
CA GLY A 110 5.61 -3.15 2.24
C GLY A 110 4.95 -3.37 0.88
N THR A 111 3.75 -3.94 0.88
CA THR A 111 2.87 -3.95 -0.29
C THR A 111 1.50 -3.46 0.10
N PHE A 112 0.86 -2.70 -0.79
CA PHE A 112 -0.53 -2.28 -0.62
C PHE A 112 -1.37 -2.72 -1.80
N ARG A 113 -2.65 -3.02 -1.55
CA ARG A 113 -3.67 -3.27 -2.58
C ARG A 113 -4.94 -2.55 -2.20
N GLN A 114 -5.54 -1.85 -3.16
CA GLN A 114 -6.91 -1.35 -3.02
C GLN A 114 -7.84 -2.10 -3.95
N VAL A 115 -8.96 -2.59 -3.42
CA VAL A 115 -10.03 -3.25 -4.17
C VAL A 115 -11.24 -2.33 -4.22
N ARG A 116 -11.76 -2.11 -5.44
CA ARG A 116 -12.96 -1.32 -5.69
C ARG A 116 -14.22 -2.12 -5.36
N ARG A 117 -15.35 -1.41 -5.24
CA ARG A 117 -16.68 -2.03 -5.03
C ARG A 117 -17.07 -3.03 -6.13
N ASP A 118 -16.57 -2.85 -7.36
CA ASP A 118 -16.82 -3.78 -8.47
C ASP A 118 -15.91 -5.03 -8.44
N GLY A 119 -15.15 -5.22 -7.36
CA GLY A 119 -14.24 -6.35 -7.16
C GLY A 119 -12.91 -6.20 -7.90
N LYS A 120 -12.69 -5.12 -8.66
CA LYS A 120 -11.43 -4.92 -9.39
C LYS A 120 -10.39 -4.22 -8.53
N THR A 121 -9.14 -4.62 -8.70
CA THR A 121 -8.00 -3.90 -8.13
C THR A 121 -7.90 -2.49 -8.71
N ALA A 122 -7.81 -1.49 -7.82
CA ALA A 122 -7.61 -0.10 -8.20
C ALA A 122 -6.17 0.18 -8.60
N PHE A 123 -5.27 -0.17 -7.69
CA PHE A 123 -3.83 -0.13 -7.84
C PHE A 123 -3.21 -1.01 -6.77
N VAL A 124 -1.93 -1.30 -6.95
CA VAL A 124 -1.07 -1.85 -5.91
C VAL A 124 0.07 -0.88 -5.65
N GLU A 125 0.72 -1.02 -4.52
CA GLU A 125 1.92 -0.27 -4.16
C GLU A 125 3.02 -1.24 -3.75
N VAL A 126 4.26 -0.88 -4.06
CA VAL A 126 5.43 -1.45 -3.41
C VAL A 126 6.14 -0.33 -2.65
N SER A 127 6.40 -0.60 -1.38
CA SER A 127 7.03 0.29 -0.43
C SER A 127 8.28 -0.35 0.15
N GLN A 128 9.29 0.47 0.43
CA GLN A 128 10.52 0.03 1.08
C GLN A 128 10.91 1.09 2.10
N ILE A 129 11.11 0.65 3.34
CA ILE A 129 11.77 1.44 4.38
C ILE A 129 13.18 0.90 4.52
N GLU A 130 14.18 1.74 4.28
CA GLU A 130 15.59 1.34 4.29
C GLU A 130 16.38 2.25 5.24
N ALA A 131 17.29 1.64 5.98
CA ALA A 131 18.32 2.36 6.72
C ALA A 131 19.47 2.71 5.74
N GLU A 132 19.60 4.00 5.47
CA GLU A 132 20.68 4.58 4.66
C GLU A 132 21.67 5.33 5.56
N LYS A 133 22.80 5.76 4.98
CA LYS A 133 23.84 6.51 5.69
C LYS A 133 23.32 7.77 6.39
N ASP A 134 22.35 8.45 5.75
CA ASP A 134 21.81 9.73 6.22
C ASP A 134 20.47 9.59 6.95
N GLY A 135 20.13 8.38 7.40
CA GLY A 135 18.93 8.06 8.16
C GLY A 135 18.00 7.07 7.45
N ILE A 136 16.78 6.96 7.96
CA ILE A 136 15.78 6.03 7.42
C ILE A 136 14.93 6.71 6.34
N VAL A 137 14.81 6.04 5.19
CA VAL A 137 14.04 6.50 4.04
C VAL A 137 12.92 5.53 3.75
N LEU A 138 11.69 6.05 3.69
CA LEU A 138 10.55 5.38 3.08
C LEU A 138 10.45 5.82 1.62
N ARG A 139 10.44 4.87 0.70
CA ARG A 139 10.13 5.12 -0.70
C ARG A 139 9.02 4.21 -1.18
N LEU A 140 8.17 4.73 -2.04
CA LEU A 140 7.04 3.97 -2.56
C LEU A 140 6.74 4.27 -4.02
N ARG A 141 6.05 3.33 -4.65
CA ARG A 141 5.55 3.45 -6.02
C ARG A 141 4.18 2.82 -6.16
N HIS A 142 3.22 3.59 -6.65
CA HIS A 142 1.94 3.07 -7.13
C HIS A 142 2.10 2.41 -8.50
N LEU A 143 1.54 1.22 -8.62
CA LEU A 143 1.52 0.38 -9.82
C LEU A 143 0.06 0.09 -10.17
N HIS A 144 -0.36 0.44 -11.39
CA HIS A 144 -1.73 0.17 -11.85
C HIS A 144 -1.87 -1.24 -12.43
N SER A 145 -3.03 -1.57 -13.01
CA SER A 145 -3.50 -2.94 -13.31
C SER A 145 -2.50 -3.89 -13.99
N LYS A 146 -1.54 -3.37 -14.76
CA LYS A 146 -0.50 -4.17 -15.44
C LYS A 146 0.91 -4.00 -14.85
N LEU A 147 0.98 -3.49 -13.62
CA LEU A 147 2.21 -3.10 -12.93
C LEU A 147 3.03 -2.05 -13.69
N GLU A 148 2.36 -1.29 -14.54
CA GLU A 148 2.98 -0.24 -15.35
C GLU A 148 3.25 1.01 -14.51
N VAL A 149 4.34 1.70 -14.86
CA VAL A 149 4.71 2.99 -14.29
C VAL A 149 4.61 4.02 -15.41
N PRO A 150 3.54 4.83 -15.44
CA PRO A 150 3.41 5.90 -16.41
C PRO A 150 4.61 6.86 -16.35
N GLU A 151 4.99 7.45 -17.49
CA GLU A 151 6.14 8.35 -17.59
C GLU A 151 6.04 9.49 -16.56
N GLU A 152 4.85 10.05 -16.43
CA GLU A 152 4.54 11.15 -15.51
C GLU A 152 4.56 10.73 -14.02
N ARG A 153 4.75 9.44 -13.73
CA ARG A 153 4.79 8.83 -12.39
C ARG A 153 6.06 8.02 -12.15
N LYS A 154 7.12 8.24 -12.94
CA LYS A 154 8.40 7.54 -12.78
C LYS A 154 9.19 7.94 -11.54
N GLU A 155 9.00 9.17 -11.05
CA GLU A 155 9.66 9.62 -9.83
C GLU A 155 9.07 8.92 -8.60
N LEU A 156 9.94 8.55 -7.65
CA LEU A 156 9.52 7.93 -6.39
C LEU A 156 8.91 8.96 -5.45
N SER A 157 7.89 8.55 -4.70
CA SER A 157 7.51 9.26 -3.49
C SER A 157 8.49 8.88 -2.38
N ILE A 158 9.19 9.88 -1.84
CA ILE A 158 10.28 9.69 -0.87
C ILE A 158 9.95 10.47 0.40
N PHE A 159 10.05 9.80 1.53
CA PHE A 159 9.83 10.35 2.86
C PHE A 159 11.02 10.01 3.76
N LYS A 160 11.42 10.95 4.60
CA LYS A 160 12.47 10.73 5.61
C LYS A 160 11.83 10.49 6.96
N LEU A 161 12.37 9.54 7.72
CA LEU A 161 11.92 9.31 9.09
C LEU A 161 12.24 10.54 9.95
N LYS A 162 11.22 11.04 10.64
CA LYS A 162 11.31 12.15 11.60
C LYS A 162 11.40 11.64 13.03
N SER A 163 10.64 10.59 13.37
CA SER A 163 10.70 9.95 14.68
C SER A 163 10.16 8.53 14.62
N ALA A 164 10.68 7.63 15.46
CA ALA A 164 10.14 6.29 15.68
C ALA A 164 10.29 5.88 17.15
N GLY A 165 9.41 5.01 17.61
CA GLY A 165 9.42 4.43 18.95
C GLY A 165 8.02 4.32 19.54
N LYS A 166 7.86 3.46 20.55
CA LYS A 166 6.59 3.24 21.27
C LYS A 166 5.40 2.99 20.33
N ASN A 167 5.56 2.06 19.38
CA ASN A 167 4.54 1.69 18.41
C ASN A 167 4.09 2.84 17.50
N ARG A 168 4.94 3.85 17.30
CA ARG A 168 4.68 5.00 16.43
C ARG A 168 5.88 5.29 15.54
N ALA A 169 5.61 5.65 14.28
CA ALA A 169 6.60 6.15 13.34
C ALA A 169 6.03 7.33 12.56
N GLU A 170 6.82 8.37 12.35
CA GLU A 170 6.43 9.56 11.59
C GLU A 170 7.48 9.84 10.53
N PHE A 171 7.03 9.97 9.29
CA PHE A 171 7.85 10.31 8.13
C PHE A 171 7.41 11.65 7.54
N THR A 172 8.34 12.42 6.99
CA THR A 172 8.07 13.70 6.31
C THR A 172 8.42 13.60 4.84
N GLY A 173 7.55 14.10 3.97
CA GLY A 173 7.73 14.05 2.53
C GLY A 173 8.87 14.94 2.03
N THR A 174 9.55 14.47 0.99
CA THR A 174 10.67 15.17 0.34
C THR A 174 10.51 15.16 -1.18
N GLY A 175 11.20 16.06 -1.88
CA GLY A 175 11.09 16.15 -3.34
C GLY A 175 9.63 16.33 -3.77
N LYS A 176 9.12 15.45 -4.64
CA LYS A 176 7.71 15.48 -5.08
C LYS A 176 6.68 15.23 -3.96
N ALA A 177 7.10 14.66 -2.84
CA ALA A 177 6.25 14.43 -1.69
C ALA A 177 6.28 15.58 -0.67
N GLU A 178 6.99 16.69 -0.94
CA GLU A 178 7.13 17.81 0.02
C GLU A 178 5.81 18.49 0.44
N GLY A 179 4.71 18.23 -0.28
CA GLY A 179 3.36 18.66 0.09
C GLY A 179 2.71 17.80 1.18
N ILE A 180 3.39 16.75 1.64
CA ILE A 180 2.96 15.85 2.72
C ILE A 180 3.86 16.13 3.94
N ASN A 181 3.30 16.80 4.94
CA ASN A 181 3.98 17.13 6.19
C ASN A 181 4.29 15.89 7.01
N ALA A 182 3.35 14.95 7.07
CA ALA A 182 3.52 13.73 7.85
C ALA A 182 2.79 12.52 7.24
N VAL A 183 3.47 11.37 7.28
CA VAL A 183 2.88 10.03 7.21
C VAL A 183 3.15 9.39 8.56
N ILE A 184 2.11 9.08 9.32
CA ILE A 184 2.22 8.60 10.71
C ILE A 184 1.62 7.20 10.80
N TYR A 185 2.41 6.23 11.21
CA TYR A 185 1.94 4.90 11.59
C TYR A 185 1.83 4.81 13.11
N THR A 186 0.74 4.27 13.62
CA THR A 186 0.55 3.96 15.05
C THR A 186 -0.10 2.59 15.20
N LEU A 187 0.48 1.73 16.04
CA LEU A 187 -0.09 0.43 16.40
C LEU A 187 -0.77 0.53 17.77
N SER A 188 -1.99 0.01 17.88
CA SER A 188 -2.74 -0.08 19.13
C SER A 188 -2.02 -0.91 20.19
N GLU A 189 -2.35 -0.68 21.45
CA GLU A 189 -1.74 -1.39 22.59
C GLU A 189 -1.98 -2.92 22.53
N ASP A 190 -3.15 -3.34 22.05
CA ASP A 190 -3.49 -4.76 21.85
C ASP A 190 -2.84 -5.38 20.60
N GLY A 191 -2.17 -4.56 19.78
CA GLY A 191 -1.47 -4.96 18.57
C GLY A 191 -2.38 -5.39 17.42
N ASN A 192 -3.68 -5.12 17.49
CA ASN A 192 -4.67 -5.59 16.51
C ASN A 192 -5.12 -4.52 15.52
N GLU A 193 -4.77 -3.25 15.76
CA GLU A 193 -5.11 -2.13 14.90
C GLU A 193 -3.87 -1.32 14.53
N LEU A 194 -3.65 -1.12 13.23
CA LEU A 194 -2.65 -0.20 12.70
C LEU A 194 -3.38 0.98 12.07
N SER A 195 -3.09 2.20 12.51
CA SER A 195 -3.57 3.41 11.87
C SER A 195 -2.46 4.06 11.05
N GLN A 196 -2.80 4.57 9.87
CA GLN A 196 -1.96 5.40 9.02
C GLN A 196 -2.63 6.77 8.83
N GLU A 197 -2.01 7.83 9.31
CA GLU A 197 -2.46 9.21 9.13
C GLU A 197 -1.58 9.94 8.11
N LEU A 198 -2.23 10.65 7.18
CA LEU A 198 -1.58 11.55 6.25
C LEU A 198 -1.95 13.00 6.57
N VAL A 199 -0.94 13.84 6.76
CA VAL A 199 -1.08 15.27 7.00
C VAL A 199 -0.46 16.02 5.83
N PHE A 200 -1.28 16.82 5.14
CA PHE A 200 -0.83 17.65 4.03
C PHE A 200 -0.41 19.04 4.50
N ASP A 201 0.56 19.63 3.80
CA ASP A 201 0.91 21.04 3.97
C ASP A 201 -0.17 21.92 3.29
N PRO A 202 -0.94 22.72 4.03
CA PRO A 202 -1.98 23.56 3.44
C PRO A 202 -1.42 24.66 2.52
N ALA A 203 -0.13 25.01 2.63
CA ALA A 203 0.52 25.96 1.74
C ALA A 203 0.92 25.34 0.40
N LYS A 204 1.12 24.01 0.35
CA LYS A 204 1.60 23.28 -0.84
C LYS A 204 0.56 22.34 -1.45
N SER A 205 -0.49 22.01 -0.71
CA SER A 205 -1.52 21.06 -1.09
C SER A 205 -2.92 21.58 -0.72
N LYS A 206 -3.89 21.27 -1.59
CA LYS A 206 -5.32 21.50 -1.32
C LYS A 206 -6.01 20.26 -0.75
N GLU A 207 -5.28 19.16 -0.57
CA GLU A 207 -5.81 17.93 0.00
C GLU A 207 -6.05 18.09 1.50
N LYS A 208 -7.10 17.44 1.98
CA LYS A 208 -7.34 17.30 3.43
C LYS A 208 -6.62 16.06 3.92
N GLY A 209 -6.03 16.16 5.11
CA GLY A 209 -5.49 14.99 5.79
C GLY A 209 -6.56 13.92 6.03
N PHE A 210 -6.12 12.67 6.13
CA PHE A 210 -6.99 11.53 6.37
C PHE A 210 -6.27 10.45 7.16
N THR A 211 -7.06 9.65 7.89
CA THR A 211 -6.58 8.48 8.62
C THR A 211 -7.22 7.23 8.03
N THR A 212 -6.38 6.24 7.73
CA THR A 212 -6.82 4.88 7.42
C THR A 212 -6.57 4.01 8.63
N VAL A 213 -7.56 3.22 9.02
CA VAL A 213 -7.48 2.27 10.13
C VAL A 213 -7.57 0.86 9.57
N TYR A 214 -6.62 0.03 9.94
CA TYR A 214 -6.52 -1.36 9.51
C TYR A 214 -6.62 -2.30 10.71
N ARG A 215 -7.27 -3.44 10.52
CA ARG A 215 -7.27 -4.56 11.46
C ARG A 215 -6.28 -5.61 11.03
N ARG A 216 -5.66 -6.27 12.00
CA ARG A 216 -4.76 -7.39 11.72
C ARG A 216 -5.53 -8.55 11.11
N GLU A 217 -5.05 -9.05 9.98
CA GLU A 217 -5.65 -10.21 9.32
C GLU A 217 -5.31 -11.49 10.08
N GLY A 218 -6.31 -12.36 10.28
CA GLY A 218 -6.14 -13.64 10.97
C GLY A 218 -6.16 -13.54 12.50
N LYS A 219 -6.69 -12.45 13.06
CA LYS A 219 -7.00 -12.29 14.48
C LYS A 219 -8.45 -11.87 14.69
#